data_AF-A0A932NSP3-F1
#
_entry.id   AF-A0A932NSP3-F1
#
_cell.length_a   1.000
_cell.length_b   1.000
_cell.length_c   1.000
_cell.angle_alpha   90.00
_cell.angle_beta   90.00
_cell.angle_gamma   90.00
#
_symmetry.space_group_name_H-M   'P 1'
#
loop_
_entity.id
_entity.type
_entity.pdbx_description
1 polymer ?
#
loop_
_entity_poly.entity_id
_entity_poly.type
_entity_poly.pdbx_seq_one_letter_code
_entity_poly.pdbx_strand_id
1 'polypeptide(L)'
;MGLGGPVLYTACTNANIKVGQEILIDRRYRRDGHVLPYTKTIDGKRHLEDSASRAREFLQKGTVTSEDNSKLKINAETIHIPSDTKESIELARIVWSMVPEPRALHSDKYKNYCADLAALKS
;
A
#
# COMPACT_ATOMS: atom_id res chain seq x y z
N MET A 1 9.19 -4.61 5.48
CA MET A 1 8.36 -3.81 4.55
C MET A 1 9.27 -3.10 3.58
N GLY A 2 8.81 -2.83 2.37
CA GLY A 2 9.47 -1.88 1.47
C GLY A 2 8.74 -1.76 0.14
N LEU A 3 9.23 -0.86 -0.71
CA LEU A 3 8.58 -0.50 -1.96
C LEU A 3 8.24 -1.74 -2.81
N GLY A 4 7.00 -1.79 -3.30
CA GLY A 4 6.54 -2.83 -4.21
C GLY A 4 7.41 -2.91 -5.47
N GLY A 5 7.97 -4.08 -5.72
CA GLY A 5 8.91 -4.32 -6.82
C GLY A 5 9.70 -5.62 -6.66
N PRO A 6 10.32 -6.11 -7.74
CA PRO A 6 10.93 -7.43 -7.76
C PRO A 6 12.24 -7.51 -6.95
N VAL A 7 13.05 -6.44 -6.91
CA VAL A 7 14.40 -6.51 -6.31
C VAL A 7 14.37 -6.82 -4.82
N LEU A 8 13.64 -6.03 -4.02
CA LEU A 8 13.54 -6.26 -2.57
C LEU A 8 12.79 -7.57 -2.29
N TYR A 9 11.73 -7.84 -3.05
CA TYR A 9 10.95 -9.06 -2.91
C TYR A 9 11.82 -10.31 -3.11
N THR A 10 12.53 -10.40 -4.23
CA THR A 10 13.43 -11.51 -4.55
C THR A 10 14.56 -11.63 -3.53
N ALA A 11 15.17 -10.52 -3.11
CA ALA A 11 16.21 -10.55 -2.09
C ALA A 11 15.71 -11.13 -0.75
N CYS A 12 14.53 -10.69 -0.29
CA CYS A 12 13.90 -11.22 0.91
C CYS A 12 13.51 -12.70 0.76
N THR A 13 12.90 -13.08 -0.37
CA THR A 13 12.55 -14.49 -0.66
C THR A 13 13.78 -15.39 -0.64
N ASN A 14 14.88 -14.97 -1.28
CA ASN A 14 16.14 -15.71 -1.30
C ASN A 14 16.76 -15.87 0.10
N ALA A 15 16.51 -14.90 0.99
CA ALA A 15 16.95 -14.93 2.38
C ALA A 15 15.92 -15.57 3.34
N ASN A 16 14.81 -16.11 2.82
CA ASN A 16 13.68 -16.63 3.62
C ASN A 16 13.12 -15.60 4.63
N ILE A 17 13.14 -14.33 4.27
CA ILE A 17 12.59 -13.22 5.05
C ILE A 17 11.19 -12.89 4.50
N LYS A 18 10.19 -12.90 5.37
CA LYS A 18 8.85 -12.42 5.00
C LYS A 18 8.91 -10.92 4.73
N VAL A 19 8.39 -10.51 3.58
CA VAL A 19 8.37 -9.11 3.15
C VAL A 19 6.95 -8.72 2.80
N GLY A 20 6.51 -7.57 3.32
CA GLY A 20 5.31 -6.90 2.85
C GLY A 20 5.68 -5.85 1.80
N GLN A 21 5.07 -5.93 0.62
CA GLN A 21 5.22 -4.97 -0.47
C GLN A 21 4.33 -3.74 -0.23
N GLU A 22 4.92 -2.55 -0.30
CA GLU A 22 4.24 -1.29 0.01
C GLU A 22 3.99 -0.46 -1.26
N ILE A 23 2.81 0.17 -1.34
CA ILE A 23 2.48 1.19 -2.34
C ILE A 23 2.51 2.60 -1.73
N LEU A 24 3.00 3.59 -2.48
CA LEU A 24 3.09 4.99 -2.06
C LEU A 24 2.03 5.78 -2.81
N ILE A 25 0.96 6.14 -2.12
CA ILE A 25 -0.18 6.81 -2.77
C ILE A 25 0.06 8.31 -2.97
N ASP A 26 1.02 8.90 -2.26
CA ASP A 26 1.44 10.29 -2.34
C ASP A 26 2.47 10.56 -3.46
N ARG A 27 2.84 9.52 -4.21
CA ARG A 27 3.88 9.59 -5.21
C ARG A 27 3.39 9.23 -6.60
N ARG A 28 4.01 9.84 -7.60
CA ARG A 28 3.81 9.51 -9.02
C ARG A 28 4.64 8.29 -9.42
N TYR A 29 4.16 7.60 -10.45
CA TYR A 29 4.77 6.39 -10.98
C TYR A 29 5.20 6.62 -12.43
N ARG A 30 6.37 6.12 -12.80
CA ARG A 30 6.77 5.93 -14.19
C ARG A 30 6.10 4.68 -14.75
N ARG A 31 6.02 4.58 -16.08
CA ARG A 31 5.46 3.42 -16.81
C ARG A 31 6.09 2.07 -16.41
N ASP A 32 7.34 2.08 -15.96
CA ASP A 32 8.07 0.88 -15.51
C ASP A 32 7.77 0.49 -14.06
N GLY A 33 6.92 1.23 -13.36
CA GLY A 33 6.57 0.99 -11.95
C GLY A 33 7.49 1.69 -10.95
N HIS A 34 8.54 2.38 -11.39
CA HIS A 34 9.38 3.15 -10.48
C HIS A 34 8.64 4.37 -9.92
N VAL A 35 8.78 4.58 -8.62
CA VAL A 35 8.25 5.76 -7.93
C VAL A 35 9.14 6.96 -8.23
N LEU A 36 8.52 8.07 -8.61
CA LEU A 36 9.20 9.33 -8.88
C LEU A 36 9.45 10.12 -7.59
N PRO A 37 10.55 10.88 -7.50
CA PRO A 37 10.80 11.81 -6.40
C PRO A 37 9.63 12.77 -6.18
N TYR A 38 9.30 13.03 -4.91
CA TYR A 38 8.31 14.03 -4.57
C TYR A 38 8.78 15.42 -5.01
N THR A 39 7.93 16.14 -5.71
CA THR A 39 8.20 17.48 -6.25
C THR A 39 7.09 18.43 -5.81
N LYS A 40 7.37 19.35 -4.87
CA LYS A 40 6.35 20.23 -4.26
C LYS A 40 5.50 21.01 -5.27
N THR A 41 6.07 21.45 -6.38
CA THR A 41 5.35 22.21 -7.42
C THR A 41 4.35 21.36 -8.22
N ILE A 42 4.55 20.04 -8.26
CA ILE A 42 3.69 19.13 -9.01
C ILE A 42 2.80 18.35 -8.03
N ASP A 43 3.42 17.62 -7.11
CA ASP A 43 2.77 16.73 -6.15
C ASP A 43 2.07 17.48 -5.01
N GLY A 44 2.49 18.72 -4.72
CA GLY A 44 1.92 19.53 -3.63
C GLY A 44 0.66 20.32 -4.01
N LYS A 45 0.31 20.43 -5.30
CA LYS A 45 -0.80 21.29 -5.75
C LYS A 45 -2.19 20.74 -5.39
N ARG A 46 -2.35 19.41 -5.47
CA ARG A 46 -3.60 18.67 -5.23
C ARG A 46 -3.30 17.39 -4.45
N HIS A 47 -2.40 17.50 -3.48
CA HIS A 47 -1.80 16.36 -2.80
C HIS A 47 -2.87 15.43 -2.21
N LEU A 48 -3.81 15.97 -1.44
CA LEU A 48 -4.92 15.20 -0.87
C LEU A 48 -5.76 14.50 -1.93
N GLU A 49 -6.21 15.23 -2.96
CA GLU A 49 -7.10 14.67 -3.99
C GLU A 49 -6.41 13.61 -4.84
N ASP A 50 -5.18 13.88 -5.28
CA ASP A 50 -4.43 12.97 -6.14
C ASP A 50 -4.03 11.70 -5.36
N SER A 51 -3.65 11.84 -4.09
CA SER A 51 -3.33 10.69 -3.23
C SER A 51 -4.56 9.84 -2.92
N ALA A 52 -5.69 10.47 -2.60
CA ALA A 52 -6.95 9.76 -2.37
C ALA A 52 -7.45 9.06 -3.64
N SER A 53 -7.32 9.71 -4.81
CA SER A 53 -7.65 9.12 -6.11
C SER A 53 -6.81 7.87 -6.38
N ARG A 54 -5.50 7.93 -6.14
CA ARG A 54 -4.58 6.80 -6.32
C ARG A 54 -4.85 5.67 -5.35
N ALA A 55 -5.13 5.97 -4.07
CA ALA A 55 -5.54 4.97 -3.09
C ALA A 55 -6.83 4.27 -3.51
N ARG A 56 -7.82 5.02 -4.00
CA ARG A 56 -9.09 4.48 -4.51
C ARG A 56 -8.86 3.56 -5.71
N GLU A 57 -8.03 3.99 -6.66
CA GLU A 57 -7.68 3.18 -7.83
C GLU A 57 -7.05 1.85 -7.40
N PHE A 58 -6.07 1.91 -6.50
CA PHE A 58 -5.39 0.73 -6.01
C PHE A 58 -6.33 -0.21 -5.25
N LEU A 59 -7.10 0.29 -4.29
CA LEU A 59 -8.01 -0.53 -3.48
C LEU A 59 -9.12 -1.19 -4.31
N GLN A 60 -9.61 -0.52 -5.36
CA GLN A 60 -10.71 -1.04 -6.18
C GLN A 60 -10.23 -1.93 -7.33
N LYS A 61 -9.07 -1.64 -7.92
CA LYS A 61 -8.63 -2.24 -9.20
C LYS A 61 -7.28 -2.94 -9.10
N GLY A 62 -6.54 -2.75 -8.02
CA GLY A 62 -5.15 -3.21 -7.90
C GLY A 62 -4.22 -2.50 -8.88
N THR A 63 -4.57 -1.30 -9.35
CA THR A 63 -3.77 -0.52 -10.31
C THR A 63 -3.46 0.88 -9.85
N VAL A 64 -2.45 1.48 -10.46
CA VAL A 64 -2.21 2.93 -10.42
C VAL A 64 -1.98 3.48 -11.82
N THR A 65 -2.32 4.74 -12.01
CA THR A 65 -2.02 5.50 -13.23
C THR A 65 -0.62 6.12 -13.13
N SER A 66 0.22 5.86 -14.13
CA SER A 66 1.54 6.51 -14.27
C SER A 66 1.43 7.91 -14.89
N GLU A 67 2.53 8.65 -14.92
CA GLU A 67 2.58 9.99 -15.53
C GLU A 67 2.26 10.03 -17.02
N ASP A 68 2.55 8.95 -17.76
CA ASP A 68 2.20 8.81 -19.18
C ASP A 68 0.77 8.27 -19.40
N ASN A 69 -0.05 8.23 -18.34
CA ASN A 69 -1.42 7.69 -18.29
C ASN A 69 -1.54 6.18 -18.51
N SER A 70 -0.43 5.42 -18.50
CA SER A 70 -0.50 3.97 -18.51
C SER A 70 -1.08 3.41 -17.20
N LYS A 71 -1.75 2.26 -17.27
CA LYS A 71 -2.29 1.55 -16.10
C LYS A 71 -1.31 0.48 -15.65
N LEU A 72 -0.82 0.60 -14.43
CA LEU A 72 0.15 -0.31 -13.84
C LEU A 72 -0.55 -1.20 -12.83
N LYS A 73 -0.42 -2.52 -12.98
CA LYS A 73 -0.83 -3.46 -11.94
C LYS A 73 0.19 -3.42 -10.81
N ILE A 74 -0.28 -3.15 -9.60
CA ILE A 74 0.57 -3.10 -8.41
C ILE A 74 0.24 -4.29 -7.52
N ASN A 75 1.26 -5.06 -7.16
CA ASN A 75 1.17 -6.08 -6.12
C ASN A 75 1.71 -5.46 -4.83
N ALA A 76 0.82 -5.07 -3.92
CA ALA A 76 1.17 -4.51 -2.63
C ALA A 76 0.20 -5.01 -1.57
N GLU A 77 0.72 -5.19 -0.36
CA GLU A 77 -0.01 -5.65 0.83
C GLU A 77 -0.27 -4.50 1.80
N THR A 78 0.46 -3.39 1.68
CA THR A 78 0.30 -2.21 2.53
C THR A 78 0.33 -0.92 1.74
N ILE A 79 -0.37 0.10 2.26
CA ILE A 79 -0.37 1.46 1.73
C ILE A 79 0.43 2.36 2.67
N HIS A 80 1.41 3.06 2.14
CA HIS A 80 2.12 4.14 2.83
C HIS A 80 1.23 5.39 2.90
N ILE A 81 1.05 5.96 4.09
CA ILE A 81 0.41 7.26 4.28
C ILE A 81 1.47 8.24 4.81
N PRO A 82 1.81 9.32 4.08
CA PRO A 82 2.78 10.29 4.55
C PRO A 82 2.25 11.00 5.80
N SER A 83 3.13 11.30 6.76
CA SER A 83 2.77 11.96 8.02
C SER A 83 3.28 13.40 8.13
N ASP A 84 4.07 13.86 7.16
CA ASP A 84 4.78 15.14 7.15
C ASP A 84 4.06 16.24 6.36
N THR A 85 2.82 15.99 5.90
CA THR A 85 2.00 16.97 5.19
C THR A 85 0.90 17.53 6.08
N LYS A 86 0.44 18.75 5.80
CA LYS A 86 -0.68 19.36 6.55
C LYS A 86 -1.97 18.55 6.45
N GLU A 87 -2.13 17.76 5.39
CA GLU A 87 -3.33 17.00 5.05
C GLU A 87 -3.24 15.52 5.44
N SER A 88 -2.12 15.08 6.03
CA SER A 88 -1.83 13.68 6.32
C SER A 88 -2.91 12.95 7.14
N ILE A 89 -3.47 13.63 8.15
CA ILE A 89 -4.56 13.06 8.97
C ILE A 89 -5.83 12.87 8.15
N GLU A 90 -6.15 13.84 7.31
CA GLU A 90 -7.36 13.77 6.47
C GLU A 90 -7.21 12.72 5.38
N LEU A 91 -6.02 12.62 4.77
CA LEU A 91 -5.70 11.55 3.83
C LEU A 91 -5.87 10.17 4.49
N ALA A 92 -5.36 9.99 5.71
CA ALA A 92 -5.52 8.75 6.46
C ALA A 92 -7.00 8.38 6.68
N ARG A 93 -7.84 9.35 7.06
CA ARG A 93 -9.29 9.16 7.24
C ARG A 93 -9.98 8.77 5.94
N ILE A 94 -9.67 9.47 4.86
CA ILE A 94 -10.22 9.21 3.53
C ILE A 94 -9.85 7.79 3.09
N VAL A 95 -8.58 7.41 3.16
CA VAL A 95 -8.13 6.05 2.79
C VAL A 95 -8.78 4.99 3.68
N TRP A 96 -8.86 5.21 4.99
CA TRP A 96 -9.51 4.29 5.91
C TRP A 96 -10.98 4.04 5.56
N SER A 97 -11.72 5.10 5.20
CA SER A 97 -13.13 4.98 4.79
C SER A 97 -13.35 4.19 3.48
N MET A 98 -12.29 3.94 2.70
CA MET A 98 -12.37 3.12 1.49
C MET A 98 -12.24 1.62 1.79
N VAL A 99 -11.81 1.24 2.99
CA VAL A 99 -11.66 -0.17 3.38
C VAL A 99 -13.01 -0.67 3.90
N PRO A 100 -13.69 -1.60 3.20
CA PRO A 100 -15.07 -1.97 3.53
C PRO A 100 -15.19 -2.77 4.83
N GLU A 101 -14.19 -3.61 5.13
CA GLU A 101 -14.14 -4.42 6.36
C GLU A 101 -12.76 -4.24 7.03
N PRO A 102 -12.53 -3.13 7.74
CA PRO A 102 -11.29 -2.95 8.46
C PRO A 102 -11.17 -4.03 9.55
N ARG A 103 -10.08 -4.79 9.50
CA ARG A 103 -9.76 -5.82 10.49
C ARG A 103 -8.44 -5.49 11.15
N ALA A 104 -8.33 -5.84 12.44
CA ALA A 104 -7.04 -5.76 13.12
C ALA A 104 -6.05 -6.72 12.45
N LEU A 105 -4.77 -6.33 12.33
CA LEU A 105 -3.70 -7.09 11.67
C LEU A 105 -3.54 -8.54 12.20
N HIS A 106 -4.11 -8.85 13.37
CA HIS A 106 -4.05 -10.15 14.03
C HIS A 106 -5.41 -10.85 14.20
N SER A 107 -6.52 -10.30 13.70
CA SER A 107 -7.85 -10.89 13.90
C SER A 107 -7.96 -12.31 13.33
N ASP A 108 -7.29 -12.56 12.21
CA ASP A 108 -7.45 -13.81 11.45
C ASP A 108 -6.39 -14.85 11.86
N LYS A 109 -5.18 -14.41 12.26
CA LYS A 109 -4.12 -15.31 12.76
C LYS A 109 -4.44 -15.88 14.14
N TYR A 110 -5.09 -15.12 15.02
CA TYR A 110 -5.41 -15.60 16.37
C TYR A 110 -6.46 -16.70 16.35
N LYS A 111 -7.46 -16.60 15.46
CA LYS A 111 -8.48 -17.65 15.29
C LYS A 111 -7.88 -18.98 14.85
N ASN A 112 -7.04 -18.96 13.81
CA ASN A 112 -6.41 -20.18 13.30
C ASN A 112 -5.38 -20.74 14.30
N TYR A 113 -4.57 -19.88 14.94
CA TYR A 113 -3.66 -20.31 16.01
C TYR A 113 -4.38 -20.93 17.20
N CYS A 114 -5.51 -20.36 17.65
CA CYS A 114 -6.33 -20.95 18.71
C CYS A 114 -6.99 -22.26 18.28
N ALA A 115 -7.42 -22.38 17.02
CA ALA A 115 -7.98 -23.61 16.48
C ALA A 115 -6.92 -24.74 16.42
N ASP A 116 -5.71 -24.43 15.95
CA ASP A 116 -4.58 -25.34 15.92
C ASP A 116 -4.18 -25.79 17.34
N LEU A 117 -4.18 -24.87 18.31
CA LEU A 117 -3.93 -25.19 19.72
C LEU A 117 -5.03 -26.05 20.36
N ALA A 118 -6.29 -25.87 19.96
CA ALA A 118 -7.40 -26.69 20.44
C ALA A 118 -7.32 -28.12 19.89
N ALA A 119 -6.95 -28.26 18.62
CA ALA A 119 -6.75 -29.56 17.96
C ALA A 119 -5.56 -30.36 18.52
N LEU A 120 -4.57 -29.68 19.11
CA LEU A 120 -3.44 -30.32 19.80
C LEU A 120 -3.78 -30.82 21.23
N LYS A 121 -4.94 -30.42 21.78
CA LYS A 121 -5.39 -30.80 23.12
C LYS A 121 -6.47 -31.89 23.13
N SER A 122 -6.87 -32.39 21.96
CA SER A 122 -7.79 -33.50 21.74
C SER A 122 -7.04 -34.74 21.27
#